data_AF-A0A7C4WIM1-F1
#
_entry.id   AF-A0A7C4WIM1-F1
#
_cell.length_a   1.000
_cell.length_b   1.000
_cell.length_c   1.000
_cell.angle_alpha   90.00
_cell.angle_beta   90.00
_cell.angle_gamma   90.00
#
_symmetry.space_group_name_H-M   'P 1'
#
loop_
_entity.id
_entity.type
_entity.pdbx_description
1 polymer ?
#
loop_
_entity_poly.entity_id
_entity_poly.type
_entity_poly.pdbx_seq_one_letter_code
_entity_poly.pdbx_strand_id
1 'polypeptide(L)'
;MSKKPRELDIEKIEYALKGKTLQVYMYLLKNRRGVGVREVQRALRFSSPSLAFHHLDKLESLGLVGKDTYGRYTVRRKVDVGVLSLFVNVMGLALPRYLFYASFFTTIVAYQILMLYTTNLMTLIVATIAAFIFWYETFRIWRRRPF
;
A
#
# COMPACT_ATOMS: atom_id res chain seq x y z
N MET A 1 2.35 17.11 23.81
CA MET A 1 2.48 17.44 22.37
C MET A 1 1.20 16.98 21.68
N SER A 2 0.27 17.89 21.41
CA SER A 2 -1.07 17.57 20.87
C SER A 2 -0.97 17.32 19.36
N LYS A 3 -1.28 16.09 18.89
CA LYS A 3 -1.30 15.76 17.46
C LYS A 3 -2.36 16.61 16.74
N LYS A 4 -2.07 17.08 15.52
CA LYS A 4 -3.02 17.92 14.77
C LYS A 4 -4.28 17.10 14.41
N PRO A 5 -5.48 17.71 14.33
CA PRO A 5 -6.74 17.01 14.02
C PRO A 5 -6.67 16.09 12.80
N ARG A 6 -5.99 16.55 11.73
CA ARG A 6 -5.79 15.78 10.49
C ARG A 6 -4.91 14.52 10.67
N GLU A 7 -3.97 14.52 11.61
CA GLU A 7 -3.12 13.35 11.90
C GLU A 7 -3.90 12.29 12.68
N LEU A 8 -4.75 12.71 13.63
CA LEU A 8 -5.63 11.83 14.39
C LEU A 8 -6.64 11.11 13.47
N ASP A 9 -7.13 11.79 12.44
CA ASP A 9 -8.03 11.20 11.45
C ASP A 9 -7.33 10.14 10.60
N ILE A 10 -6.08 10.38 10.17
CA ILE A 10 -5.30 9.43 9.37
C ILE A 10 -5.01 8.16 10.18
N GLU A 11 -4.57 8.30 11.43
CA GLU A 11 -4.24 7.15 12.29
C GLU A 11 -5.48 6.28 12.58
N LYS A 12 -6.65 6.91 12.78
CA LYS A 12 -7.94 6.21 12.90
C LYS A 12 -8.32 5.47 11.62
N ILE A 13 -8.15 6.12 10.46
CA ILE A 13 -8.41 5.50 9.15
C ILE A 13 -7.51 4.30 8.94
N GLU A 14 -6.20 4.42 9.19
CA GLU A 14 -5.23 3.33 9.05
C GLU A 14 -5.54 2.15 9.98
N TYR A 15 -5.96 2.43 11.20
CA TYR A 15 -6.39 1.38 12.13
C TYR A 15 -7.64 0.66 11.63
N ALA A 16 -8.61 1.39 11.08
CA ALA A 16 -9.88 0.86 10.60
C ALA A 16 -9.79 0.12 9.25
N LEU A 17 -8.82 0.49 8.40
CA LEU A 17 -8.64 -0.02 7.04
C LEU A 17 -7.82 -1.33 7.00
N LYS A 18 -8.36 -2.39 7.61
CA LYS A 18 -7.73 -3.72 7.65
C LYS A 18 -8.68 -4.82 7.17
N GLY A 19 -8.11 -5.97 6.82
CA GLY A 19 -8.85 -7.17 6.45
C GLY A 19 -9.78 -6.97 5.25
N LYS A 20 -11.02 -7.45 5.36
CA LYS A 20 -12.05 -7.36 4.30
C LYS A 20 -12.37 -5.92 3.89
N THR A 21 -12.31 -4.97 4.83
CA THR A 21 -12.56 -3.53 4.54
C THR A 21 -11.52 -2.98 3.55
N LEU A 22 -10.25 -3.35 3.74
CA LEU A 22 -9.17 -2.99 2.81
C LEU A 22 -9.39 -3.63 1.43
N GLN A 23 -9.80 -4.89 1.38
CA GLN A 23 -10.09 -5.58 0.10
C GLN A 23 -11.18 -4.87 -0.69
N VAL A 24 -12.27 -4.43 -0.03
CA VAL A 24 -13.33 -3.62 -0.66
C VAL A 24 -12.78 -2.30 -1.19
N TYR A 25 -12.01 -1.58 -0.37
CA TYR A 25 -11.40 -0.31 -0.78
C TYR A 25 -10.48 -0.46 -2.00
N MET A 26 -9.65 -1.50 -2.03
CA MET A 26 -8.77 -1.79 -3.17
C MET A 26 -9.56 -2.17 -4.43
N TYR A 27 -10.66 -2.92 -4.28
CA TYR A 27 -11.55 -3.24 -5.39
C TYR A 27 -12.19 -1.98 -5.99
N LEU A 28 -12.62 -1.03 -5.15
CA LEU A 28 -13.14 0.27 -5.60
C LEU A 28 -12.04 1.14 -6.23
N LEU A 29 -10.81 1.12 -5.73
CA LEU A 29 -9.68 1.84 -6.35
C LEU A 29 -9.36 1.32 -7.76
N LYS A 30 -9.44 0.00 -7.96
CA LYS A 30 -9.22 -0.64 -9.27
C LYS A 30 -10.34 -0.29 -10.25
N ASN A 31 -11.58 -0.17 -9.76
CA ASN A 31 -12.75 0.15 -10.57
C ASN A 31 -13.05 1.65 -10.48
N ARG A 32 -12.59 2.43 -11.46
CA ARG A 32 -12.83 3.88 -11.52
C ARG A 32 -14.31 4.29 -11.73
N ARG A 33 -15.23 3.31 -11.79
CA ARG A 33 -16.68 3.50 -11.96
C ARG A 33 -17.41 3.25 -10.65
N GLY A 34 -18.65 3.73 -10.52
CA GLY A 34 -19.52 3.35 -9.41
C GLY A 34 -19.71 1.84 -9.35
N VAL A 35 -19.58 1.27 -8.15
CA VAL A 35 -19.72 -0.17 -7.89
C VAL A 35 -20.84 -0.43 -6.89
N GLY A 36 -21.75 -1.35 -7.21
CA GLY A 36 -22.84 -1.75 -6.33
C GLY A 36 -22.46 -2.84 -5.31
N VAL A 37 -23.28 -2.98 -4.26
CA VAL A 37 -23.09 -3.96 -3.18
C VAL A 37 -22.95 -5.40 -3.70
N ARG A 38 -23.82 -5.82 -4.63
CA ARG A 38 -23.79 -7.16 -5.23
C ARG A 38 -22.58 -7.39 -6.13
N GLU A 39 -22.07 -6.34 -6.78
CA GLU A 39 -20.82 -6.42 -7.56
C GLU A 39 -19.64 -6.71 -6.63
N VAL A 40 -19.53 -5.98 -5.51
CA VAL A 40 -18.49 -6.22 -4.48
C VAL A 40 -18.60 -7.62 -3.90
N GLN A 41 -19.81 -8.04 -3.53
CA GLN A 41 -20.04 -9.36 -2.93
C GLN A 41 -19.58 -10.48 -3.86
N ARG A 42 -19.90 -10.43 -5.15
CA ARG A 42 -19.50 -11.43 -6.14
C ARG A 42 -18.00 -11.39 -6.40
N ALA A 43 -17.43 -10.20 -6.59
CA ALA A 43 -16.01 -10.03 -6.92
C ALA A 43 -15.09 -10.49 -5.79
N LEU A 44 -15.45 -10.23 -4.53
CA LEU A 44 -14.65 -10.60 -3.36
C LEU A 44 -15.12 -11.88 -2.67
N ARG A 45 -16.09 -12.58 -3.26
CA ARG A 45 -16.66 -13.85 -2.75
C ARG A 45 -17.10 -13.75 -1.29
N PHE A 46 -17.75 -12.65 -0.94
CA PHE A 46 -18.31 -12.49 0.40
C PHE A 46 -19.52 -13.41 0.58
N SER A 47 -19.66 -13.93 1.80
CA SER A 47 -20.71 -14.89 2.17
C SER A 47 -22.13 -14.32 2.01
N SER A 48 -22.29 -13.00 2.09
CA SER A 48 -23.58 -12.34 1.90
C SER A 48 -23.46 -10.92 1.33
N PRO A 49 -24.51 -10.40 0.66
CA PRO A 49 -24.55 -9.00 0.25
C PRO A 49 -24.48 -8.03 1.43
N SER A 50 -25.05 -8.40 2.58
CA SER A 50 -25.01 -7.60 3.80
C SER A 50 -23.59 -7.40 4.33
N LEU A 51 -22.73 -8.41 4.20
CA LEU A 51 -21.33 -8.27 4.57
C LEU A 51 -20.58 -7.27 3.66
N ALA A 52 -20.88 -7.28 2.36
CA ALA A 52 -20.34 -6.28 1.44
C ALA A 52 -20.83 -4.88 1.78
N PHE A 53 -22.13 -4.74 2.05
CA PHE A 53 -22.74 -3.49 2.46
C PHE A 53 -22.07 -2.95 3.73
N HIS A 54 -21.90 -3.79 4.76
CA HIS A 54 -21.26 -3.39 6.01
C HIS A 54 -19.86 -2.78 5.80
N HIS A 55 -19.04 -3.38 4.93
CA HIS A 55 -17.71 -2.83 4.64
C HIS A 55 -17.77 -1.56 3.77
N LEU A 56 -18.73 -1.43 2.86
CA LEU A 56 -18.94 -0.21 2.07
C LEU A 56 -19.40 0.96 2.93
N ASP A 57 -20.35 0.71 3.84
CA ASP A 57 -20.88 1.68 4.79
C ASP A 57 -19.80 2.13 5.80
N LYS A 58 -18.95 1.19 6.23
CA LYS A 58 -17.76 1.52 7.02
C LYS A 58 -16.78 2.42 6.26
N LEU A 59 -16.56 2.19 4.97
CA LEU A 59 -15.69 3.06 4.15
C LEU A 59 -16.31 4.45 3.93
N GLU A 60 -17.63 4.53 3.80
CA GLU A 60 -18.38 5.77 3.64
C GLU A 60 -18.34 6.62 4.92
N SER A 61 -18.54 5.99 6.09
CA SER A 61 -18.41 6.67 7.39
C SER A 61 -16.98 7.15 7.70
N LEU A 62 -15.96 6.53 7.11
CA LEU A 62 -14.57 7.01 7.14
C LEU A 62 -14.29 8.13 6.11
N GLY A 63 -15.27 8.50 5.29
CA GLY A 63 -15.13 9.53 4.25
C GLY A 63 -14.23 9.13 3.07
N LEU A 64 -13.93 7.84 2.91
CA LEU A 64 -13.04 7.33 1.86
C LEU A 64 -13.77 7.13 0.53
N VAL A 65 -15.04 6.74 0.62
CA VAL A 65 -15.92 6.49 -0.53
C VAL A 65 -17.17 7.35 -0.42
N GLY A 66 -17.83 7.56 -1.55
CA GLY A 66 -19.13 8.22 -1.62
C GLY A 66 -20.13 7.35 -2.35
N LYS A 67 -21.38 7.39 -1.86
CA LYS A 67 -22.52 6.74 -2.50
C LYS A 67 -23.25 7.72 -3.41
N ASP A 68 -23.63 7.25 -4.60
CA ASP A 68 -24.50 8.00 -5.52
C ASP A 68 -25.99 7.74 -5.25
N THR A 69 -26.86 8.44 -5.98
CA THR A 69 -28.32 8.28 -5.89
C THR A 69 -28.82 6.89 -6.28
N TYR A 70 -28.02 6.11 -7.01
CA TYR A 70 -28.32 4.75 -7.45
C TYR A 70 -27.75 3.69 -6.49
N GLY A 71 -27.16 4.10 -5.37
CA GLY A 71 -26.56 3.20 -4.38
C GLY A 71 -25.24 2.57 -4.81
N ARG A 72 -24.53 3.18 -5.76
CA ARG A 72 -23.19 2.76 -6.19
C ARG A 72 -22.13 3.58 -5.47
N TYR A 73 -21.03 2.93 -5.14
CA TYR A 73 -19.94 3.49 -4.37
C TYR A 73 -18.76 3.86 -5.28
N THR A 74 -18.18 5.04 -5.05
CA THR A 74 -17.01 5.56 -5.76
C THR A 74 -15.98 6.07 -4.75
N VAL A 75 -14.68 5.97 -5.06
CA VAL A 75 -13.62 6.50 -4.17
C VAL A 75 -13.60 8.02 -4.27
N ARG A 76 -13.87 8.73 -3.15
CA ARG A 76 -13.87 10.20 -3.08
C ARG A 76 -12.49 10.76 -2.75
N ARG A 77 -11.78 10.12 -1.83
CA ARG A 77 -10.46 10.56 -1.37
C ARG A 77 -9.50 9.39 -1.43
N LYS A 78 -8.44 9.53 -2.22
CA LYS A 78 -7.27 8.66 -2.10
C LYS A 78 -6.53 9.08 -0.84
N VAL A 79 -6.80 8.39 0.26
CA VAL A 79 -5.94 8.48 1.43
C VAL A 79 -4.78 7.52 1.19
N ASP A 80 -3.56 8.03 1.26
CA ASP A 80 -2.33 7.21 1.31
C ASP A 80 -2.28 6.50 2.66
N VAL A 81 -3.22 5.58 2.88
CA VAL A 81 -3.25 4.69 4.03
C VAL A 81 -1.98 3.84 4.04
N GLY A 82 -1.35 3.69 5.20
CA GLY A 82 -0.02 3.12 5.46
C GLY A 82 0.46 1.88 4.66
N VAL A 83 -0.42 1.10 4.02
CA VAL A 83 -0.02 0.03 3.09
C VAL A 83 0.21 0.55 1.67
N LEU A 84 -0.57 1.53 1.21
CA LEU A 84 -0.40 2.21 -0.06
C LEU A 84 0.81 3.16 -0.03
N SER A 85 1.12 3.77 1.11
CA SER A 85 2.32 4.61 1.29
C SER A 85 3.64 3.82 1.23
N LEU A 86 3.58 2.49 1.29
CA LEU A 86 4.71 1.59 1.05
C LEU A 86 4.93 1.31 -0.45
N PHE A 87 4.03 1.77 -1.32
CA PHE A 87 4.18 1.67 -2.77
C PHE A 87 4.22 3.05 -3.40
N VAL A 88 5.24 3.30 -4.20
CA VAL A 88 5.32 4.49 -5.04
C VAL A 88 4.91 4.07 -6.46
N ASN A 89 3.94 4.78 -7.04
CA ASN A 89 3.57 4.57 -8.44
C ASN A 89 4.61 5.26 -9.31
N VAL A 90 5.46 4.49 -9.98
CA VAL A 90 6.42 4.98 -10.97
C VAL A 90 5.97 4.45 -12.32
N MET A 91 5.68 5.34 -13.27
CA MET A 91 5.31 4.97 -14.64
C MET A 91 4.10 4.01 -14.76
N GLY A 92 3.16 4.07 -13.80
CA GLY A 92 1.99 3.19 -13.76
C GLY A 92 2.21 1.84 -13.06
N LEU A 93 3.43 1.54 -12.62
CA LEU A 93 3.76 0.36 -11.81
C LEU A 93 3.86 0.72 -10.33
N ALA A 94 3.18 -0.06 -9.48
CA ALA A 94 3.32 0.05 -8.03
C ALA A 94 4.63 -0.62 -7.58
N LEU A 95 5.62 0.19 -7.23
CA LEU A 95 6.92 -0.27 -6.76
C LEU A 95 7.01 -0.12 -5.23
N PRO A 96 7.42 -1.16 -4.48
CA PRO A 96 7.80 -1.02 -3.09
C PRO A 96 8.77 0.16 -2.90
N ARG A 97 8.47 1.05 -1.96
CA ARG A 97 9.26 2.27 -1.69
C ARG A 97 10.74 1.98 -1.43
N TYR A 98 11.05 0.79 -0.91
CA TYR A 98 12.42 0.36 -0.61
C TYR A 98 13.21 -0.18 -1.83
N LEU A 99 12.58 -0.39 -2.98
CA LEU A 99 13.27 -0.88 -4.18
C LEU A 99 14.40 0.04 -4.63
N PHE A 100 14.17 1.36 -4.57
CA PHE A 100 15.17 2.35 -4.96
C PHE A 100 16.42 2.30 -4.07
N TYR A 101 16.21 2.17 -2.75
CA TYR A 101 17.31 2.03 -1.81
C TYR A 101 18.03 0.68 -2.00
N ALA A 102 17.27 -0.41 -2.20
CA ALA A 102 17.83 -1.72 -2.48
C ALA A 102 18.75 -1.67 -3.71
N SER A 103 18.27 -1.13 -4.85
CA SER A 103 19.09 -1.03 -6.06
C SER A 103 20.32 -0.16 -5.87
N PHE A 104 20.19 1.00 -5.21
CA PHE A 104 21.32 1.89 -4.92
C PHE A 104 22.44 1.20 -4.12
N PHE A 105 22.10 0.55 -3.01
CA PHE A 105 23.09 -0.17 -2.21
C PHE A 105 23.67 -1.37 -2.95
N THR A 106 22.87 -2.06 -3.78
CA THR A 106 23.36 -3.16 -4.62
C THR A 106 24.37 -2.64 -5.66
N THR A 107 24.15 -1.45 -6.25
CA THR A 107 25.11 -0.81 -7.16
C THR A 107 26.42 -0.46 -6.45
N ILE A 108 26.37 0.04 -5.21
CA ILE A 108 27.58 0.31 -4.41
C ILE A 108 28.36 -0.98 -4.16
N VAL A 109 27.68 -2.06 -3.75
CA VAL A 109 28.32 -3.36 -3.52
C VAL A 109 28.95 -3.89 -4.81
N ALA A 110 28.22 -3.83 -5.93
CA ALA A 110 28.73 -4.27 -7.24
C ALA A 110 29.96 -3.46 -7.67
N TYR A 111 29.93 -2.13 -7.52
CA TYR A 111 31.07 -1.26 -7.82
C TYR A 111 32.30 -1.62 -6.96
N GLN A 112 32.11 -1.83 -5.66
CA GLN A 112 33.18 -2.19 -4.73
C GLN A 112 33.79 -3.57 -5.04
N ILE A 113 33.00 -4.53 -5.52
CA ILE A 113 33.46 -5.85 -5.96
C ILE A 113 34.23 -5.75 -7.29
N LEU A 114 33.85 -4.84 -8.19
CA LEU A 114 34.56 -4.65 -9.46
C LEU A 114 35.89 -3.90 -9.27
N MET A 115 35.97 -2.99 -8.31
CA MET A 115 37.19 -2.25 -7.95
C MET A 115 37.94 -2.89 -6.76
N LEU A 116 38.25 -4.19 -6.86
CA LEU A 116 38.91 -4.99 -5.79
C LEU A 116 40.18 -4.34 -5.19
N TYR A 117 40.86 -3.47 -5.95
CA TYR A 117 42.12 -2.86 -5.54
C TYR A 117 41.96 -1.65 -4.59
N THR A 118 40.77 -1.03 -4.56
CA THR A 118 40.48 0.17 -3.73
C THR A 118 39.34 -0.06 -2.75
N THR A 119 38.97 -1.33 -2.52
CA THR A 119 37.81 -1.69 -1.71
C THR A 119 38.05 -1.39 -0.23
N ASN A 120 37.33 -0.41 0.30
CA ASN A 120 37.21 -0.23 1.74
C ASN A 120 36.29 -1.32 2.34
N LEU A 121 36.85 -2.19 3.18
CA LEU A 121 36.14 -3.29 3.84
C LEU A 121 34.93 -2.81 4.65
N MET A 122 35.03 -1.68 5.34
CA MET A 122 33.91 -1.12 6.12
C MET A 122 32.76 -0.72 5.22
N THR A 123 33.05 -0.04 4.10
CA THR A 123 32.04 0.35 3.11
C THR A 123 31.36 -0.87 2.50
N LEU A 124 32.12 -1.94 2.21
CA LEU A 124 31.57 -3.18 1.65
C LEU A 124 30.61 -3.86 2.64
N ILE A 125 31.01 -4.00 3.91
CA ILE A 125 30.19 -4.65 4.95
C ILE A 125 28.89 -3.85 5.16
N VAL A 126 28.99 -2.54 5.36
CA VAL A 126 27.83 -1.67 5.60
C VAL A 126 26.88 -1.67 4.40
N ALA A 127 27.40 -1.53 3.18
CA ALA A 127 26.58 -1.53 1.98
C ALA A 127 25.88 -2.88 1.74
N THR A 128 26.56 -3.99 2.06
CA THR A 128 25.98 -5.34 1.93
C THR A 128 24.85 -5.56 2.94
N ILE A 129 25.05 -5.18 4.21
CA ILE A 129 24.02 -5.26 5.24
C ILE A 129 22.81 -4.39 4.85
N ALA A 130 23.06 -3.15 4.42
CA ALA A 130 22.00 -2.25 3.97
C ALA A 130 21.22 -2.83 2.77
N ALA A 131 21.92 -3.33 1.74
CA ALA A 131 21.31 -3.98 0.59
C ALA A 131 20.42 -5.15 1.03
N PHE A 132 20.91 -6.01 1.93
CA PHE A 132 20.16 -7.15 2.45
C PHE A 132 18.88 -6.70 3.17
N ILE A 133 18.95 -5.71 4.06
CA ILE A 133 17.79 -5.17 4.78
C ILE A 133 16.76 -4.60 3.79
N PHE A 134 17.19 -3.78 2.83
CA PHE A 134 16.27 -3.16 1.88
C PHE A 134 15.65 -4.15 0.89
N TRP A 135 16.40 -5.18 0.46
CA TRP A 135 15.84 -6.28 -0.32
C TRP A 135 14.83 -7.08 0.50
N TYR A 136 15.17 -7.44 1.74
CA TYR A 136 14.25 -8.13 2.65
C TYR A 136 12.94 -7.34 2.82
N GLU A 137 13.04 -6.04 3.08
CA GLU A 137 11.88 -5.16 3.21
C GLU A 137 11.08 -5.04 1.91
N THR A 138 11.77 -4.95 0.77
CA THR A 138 11.16 -4.98 -0.55
C THR A 138 10.35 -6.26 -0.77
N PHE A 139 10.94 -7.43 -0.49
CA PHE A 139 10.25 -8.72 -0.62
C PHE A 139 9.10 -8.85 0.37
N ARG A 140 9.27 -8.40 1.61
CA ARG A 140 8.22 -8.39 2.64
C ARG A 140 7.01 -7.56 2.20
N ILE A 141 7.24 -6.38 1.64
CA ILE A 141 6.18 -5.51 1.11
C ILE A 141 5.58 -6.11 -0.16
N TRP A 142 6.40 -6.66 -1.05
CA TRP A 142 5.94 -7.31 -2.26
C TRP A 142 5.00 -8.48 -1.95
N ARG A 143 5.29 -9.25 -0.90
CA ARG A 143 4.42 -10.35 -0.44
C ARG A 143 3.14 -9.86 0.25
N ARG A 144 3.12 -8.61 0.72
CA ARG A 144 1.93 -7.93 1.26
C ARG A 144 1.14 -7.15 0.20
N ARG A 145 1.55 -7.22 -1.07
CA ARG A 145 0.76 -6.71 -2.19
C ARG A 145 -0.65 -7.30 -2.08
N PRO A 146 -1.71 -6.49 -1.97
CA PRO A 146 -3.09 -6.97 -2.00
C PRO A 146 -3.55 -7.30 -3.44
N PHE A 147 -2.61 -7.67 -4.33
CA PHE A 147 -2.88 -8.07 -5.71
C PHE A 147 -2.94 -9.58 -5.79
#